data_AF-A0A377WDZ9-F1
#
_entry.id   AF-A0A377WDZ9-F1
#
_cell.length_a   1.000
_cell.length_b   1.000
_cell.length_c   1.000
_cell.angle_alpha   90.00
_cell.angle_beta   90.00
_cell.angle_gamma   90.00
#
_symmetry.space_group_name_H-M   'P 1'
#
loop_
_entity.id
_entity.type
_entity.pdbx_description
1 polymer ?
#
loop_
_entity_poly.entity_id
_entity_poly.type
_entity_poly.pdbx_seq_one_letter_code
_entity_poly.pdbx_strand_id
1 'polypeptide(L)'
;MRKENDKYVVINPTAYYITLVDAATKKDGLGIKNFEPVMVPPKSSLPLRVSVAEMGNSPVLTYVNDYGGRPQLNFSCTGNLCAVKAVTKA
;
A
#
# COMPACT_ATOMS: atom_id res chain seq x y z
N MET A 1 -5.11 5.31 0.92
CA MET A 1 -3.95 6.12 0.46
C MET A 1 -4.42 7.15 -0.55
N ARG A 2 -3.59 8.14 -0.88
CA ARG A 2 -3.90 9.16 -1.88
C ARG A 2 -2.74 9.35 -2.86
N LYS A 3 -3.03 9.75 -4.09
CA LYS A 3 -2.02 10.15 -5.08
C LYS A 3 -1.71 11.63 -4.92
N GLU A 4 -0.43 11.96 -4.74
CA GLU A 4 0.06 13.34 -4.60
C GLU A 4 1.46 13.47 -5.17
N ASN A 5 1.70 14.48 -6.01
CA ASN A 5 3.02 14.80 -6.56
C ASN A 5 3.74 13.57 -7.14
N ASP A 6 3.04 12.81 -7.99
CA ASP A 6 3.52 11.56 -8.61
C ASP A 6 3.87 10.43 -7.61
N LYS A 7 3.39 10.50 -6.37
CA LYS A 7 3.59 9.47 -5.35
C LYS A 7 2.28 9.00 -4.74
N TYR A 8 2.34 7.80 -4.18
CA TYR A 8 1.33 7.29 -3.27
C TYR A 8 1.65 7.70 -1.83
N VAL A 9 0.77 8.48 -1.20
CA VAL A 9 0.84 8.81 0.23
C VAL A 9 -0.05 7.85 1.00
N VAL A 10 0.59 6.94 1.74
CA VAL A 10 -0.09 5.97 2.61
C VAL A 10 -0.57 6.71 3.85
N ILE A 11 -1.82 6.46 4.22
CA ILE A 11 -2.46 7.02 5.41
C ILE A 11 -2.64 5.85 6.38
N ASN A 12 -2.02 5.94 7.55
CA ASN A 12 -2.21 4.98 8.63
C ASN A 12 -3.17 5.58 9.67
N PRO A 13 -4.48 5.28 9.60
CA PRO A 13 -5.44 5.77 10.59
C PRO A 13 -5.41 4.97 11.89
N THR A 14 -4.60 3.91 12.00
CA THR A 14 -4.59 3.01 13.15
C THR A 14 -3.71 3.55 14.29
N ALA A 15 -3.79 2.90 15.46
CA ALA A 15 -2.93 3.18 16.61
C ALA A 15 -1.60 2.39 16.59
N TYR A 16 -1.30 1.65 15.52
CA TYR A 16 -0.15 0.75 15.43
C TYR A 16 0.79 1.16 14.30
N TYR A 17 2.05 0.76 14.41
CA TYR A 17 2.98 0.83 13.28
C TYR A 17 2.57 -0.19 12.22
N ILE A 18 2.63 0.20 10.95
CA ILE A 18 2.40 -0.69 9.82
C ILE A 18 3.68 -0.74 9.00
N THR A 19 4.28 -1.93 8.88
CA THR A 19 5.47 -2.15 8.05
C THR A 19 5.05 -2.68 6.69
N LEU A 20 5.21 -1.85 5.66
CA LEU A 20 5.00 -2.20 4.27
C LEU A 20 6.31 -2.73 3.69
N VAL A 21 6.28 -3.91 3.08
CA VAL A 21 7.48 -4.62 2.62
C VAL A 21 7.50 -4.90 1.13
N ASP A 22 6.37 -4.75 0.45
CA ASP A 22 6.28 -4.92 -1.01
C ASP A 22 5.09 -4.14 -1.58
N ALA A 23 5.15 -3.87 -2.88
CA ALA A 23 4.07 -3.29 -3.66
C ALA A 23 3.96 -3.98 -5.03
N ALA A 24 2.75 -4.16 -5.53
CA ALA A 24 2.48 -4.71 -6.86
C ALA A 24 1.34 -3.96 -7.57
N THR A 25 1.21 -4.16 -8.88
CA THR A 25 0.17 -3.52 -9.72
C THR A 25 -1.14 -4.32 -9.77
N LYS A 26 -1.13 -5.55 -9.23
CA LYS A 26 -2.28 -6.45 -9.14
C LYS A 26 -2.08 -7.49 -8.03
N LYS A 27 -3.18 -8.10 -7.61
CA LYS A 27 -3.16 -9.21 -6.63
C LYS A 27 -2.30 -10.36 -7.19
N ASP A 28 -1.46 -10.94 -6.33
CA ASP A 28 -0.55 -12.05 -6.67
C ASP A 28 0.37 -11.74 -7.87
N GLY A 29 0.58 -10.46 -8.18
CA GLY A 29 1.50 -9.99 -9.20
C GLY A 29 2.95 -9.97 -8.74
N LEU A 30 3.87 -9.76 -9.68
CA LEU A 30 5.28 -9.51 -9.35
C LEU A 30 5.41 -8.19 -8.58
N GLY A 31 6.22 -8.21 -7.52
CA GLY A 31 6.55 -7.02 -6.74
C GLY A 31 7.35 -6.00 -7.55
N ILE A 32 7.24 -4.73 -7.18
CA ILE A 32 8.02 -3.64 -7.76
C ILE A 32 9.47 -3.80 -7.32
N LYS A 33 10.37 -4.00 -8.29
CA LYS A 33 11.77 -4.39 -8.07
C LYS A 33 12.53 -3.50 -7.08
N ASN A 34 12.24 -2.20 -7.05
CA ASN A 34 12.93 -1.22 -6.22
C ASN A 34 12.05 -0.67 -5.09
N PHE A 35 11.07 -1.44 -4.63
CA PHE A 35 10.26 -1.04 -3.48
C PHE A 35 11.12 -0.97 -2.22
N GLU A 36 11.15 0.20 -1.57
CA GLU A 36 11.82 0.40 -0.29
C GLU A 36 10.84 0.12 0.85
N PRO A 37 11.10 -0.87 1.72
CA PRO A 37 10.26 -1.12 2.88
C PRO A 37 10.13 0.12 3.76
N VAL A 38 8.92 0.39 4.24
CA VAL A 38 8.63 1.57 5.06
C VAL A 38 7.75 1.19 6.23
N MET A 39 8.09 1.74 7.39
CA MET A 39 7.32 1.61 8.62
C MET A 39 6.54 2.91 8.85
N VAL A 40 5.22 2.84 8.73
CA VAL A 40 4.32 3.99 8.82
C VAL A 40 3.84 4.16 10.27
N PRO A 41 4.17 5.30 10.94
CA PRO A 41 3.76 5.52 12.32
C PRO A 41 2.24 5.56 12.53
N PRO A 42 1.76 5.29 13.75
CA PRO A 42 0.36 5.50 14.13
C PRO A 42 -0.13 6.90 13.74
N LYS A 43 -1.38 7.00 13.29
CA LYS A 43 -2.07 8.28 12.99
C LYS A 43 -1.28 9.23 12.06
N SER A 44 -0.43 8.68 11.20
CA SER A 44 0.45 9.47 10.33
C SER A 44 0.24 9.15 8.85
N SER A 45 0.95 9.87 7.99
CA SER A 45 0.98 9.62 6.55
C SER A 45 2.41 9.73 6.02
N LEU A 46 2.78 8.84 5.11
CA LEU A 46 4.12 8.83 4.49
C LEU A 46 4.03 8.57 2.99
N PRO A 47 4.86 9.24 2.17
CA PRO A 47 4.97 8.93 0.75
C PRO A 47 5.76 7.63 0.55
N LEU A 48 5.28 6.78 -0.37
CA LEU A 48 6.07 5.67 -0.89
C LEU A 48 7.13 6.19 -1.87
N ARG A 49 8.28 5.52 -1.93
CA ARG A 49 9.38 5.83 -2.84
C ARG A 49 9.25 5.10 -4.18
N VAL A 50 8.02 5.04 -4.69
CA VAL A 50 7.66 4.49 -6.01
C VAL A 50 6.66 5.43 -6.66
N SER A 51 6.74 5.56 -7.99
CA SER A 51 5.88 6.49 -8.73
C SER A 51 4.45 5.97 -8.86
N VAL A 52 3.50 6.88 -9.14
CA VAL A 52 2.13 6.49 -9.46
C VAL A 52 2.07 5.62 -10.72
N ALA A 53 2.94 5.90 -11.69
CA ALA A 53 3.04 5.14 -12.93
C ALA A 53 3.47 3.68 -12.71
N GLU A 54 4.47 3.44 -11.85
CA GLU A 54 4.96 2.09 -11.54
C GLU A 54 3.92 1.22 -10.81
N MET A 55 3.08 1.84 -9.98
CA MET A 55 2.07 1.15 -9.17
C MET A 55 0.70 1.01 -9.86
N GLY A 56 0.43 1.81 -10.89
CA GLY A 56 -0.84 1.80 -11.62
C GLY A 56 -2.05 2.19 -10.77
N ASN A 57 -3.27 1.91 -11.24
CA ASN A 57 -4.53 2.32 -10.58
C ASN A 57 -5.13 1.27 -9.62
N SER A 58 -4.56 0.07 -9.54
CA SER A 58 -4.98 -1.00 -8.63
C SER A 58 -3.81 -1.48 -7.76
N PRO A 59 -3.16 -0.58 -7.02
CA PRO A 59 -1.99 -0.95 -6.25
C PRO A 59 -2.32 -1.98 -5.17
N VAL A 60 -1.39 -2.91 -4.96
CA VAL A 60 -1.41 -3.87 -3.86
C VAL A 60 -0.23 -3.56 -2.95
N LEU A 61 -0.48 -3.45 -1.65
CA LEU A 61 0.56 -3.28 -0.64
C LEU A 61 0.62 -4.53 0.24
N THR A 62 1.82 -5.06 0.44
CA THR A 62 2.04 -6.18 1.36
C THR A 62 2.59 -5.63 2.66
N TYR A 63 1.97 -5.97 3.78
CA TYR A 63 2.45 -5.61 5.11
C TYR A 63 2.89 -6.85 5.90
N VAL A 64 3.71 -6.67 6.92
CA VAL A 64 4.06 -7.75 7.86
C VAL A 64 3.20 -7.64 9.11
N ASN A 65 2.57 -8.73 9.52
CA ASN A 65 1.83 -8.81 10.78
C ASN A 65 2.69 -9.35 11.93
N ASP A 66 2.16 -9.32 13.15
CA ASP A 66 2.88 -9.70 14.38
C ASP A 66 3.33 -11.18 14.42
N TYR A 67 2.75 -12.02 13.55
CA TYR A 67 3.12 -13.43 13.39
C TYR A 67 4.17 -13.65 12.28
N GLY A 68 4.68 -12.57 11.67
CA GLY A 68 5.60 -12.64 10.53
C GLY A 68 4.94 -12.95 9.18
N GLY A 69 3.60 -13.07 9.16
CA GLY A 69 2.82 -13.25 7.94
C GLY A 69 2.85 -12.02 7.06
N ARG A 70 2.58 -12.21 5.76
CA ARG A 70 2.67 -11.15 4.73
C ARG A 70 1.33 -10.93 3.99
N PRO A 71 0.27 -10.42 4.64
CA PRO A 71 -1.01 -10.23 3.98
C PRO A 71 -0.96 -9.09 2.96
N GLN A 72 -1.79 -9.20 1.93
CA GLN A 72 -1.93 -8.18 0.89
C GLN A 72 -3.16 -7.30 1.12
N LEU A 73 -2.97 -5.98 1.00
CA LEU A 73 -4.01 -4.98 0.94
C LEU A 73 -4.21 -4.57 -0.52
N ASN A 74 -5.34 -4.96 -1.09
CA ASN A 74 -5.67 -4.64 -2.48
C ASN A 74 -6.41 -3.32 -2.54
N PHE A 75 -5.89 -2.32 -3.25
CA PHE A 75 -6.53 -1.01 -3.37
C PHE A 75 -7.24 -0.85 -4.72
N SER A 76 -8.22 0.05 -4.73
CA SER A 76 -8.85 0.59 -5.93
C SER A 76 -8.79 2.11 -5.87
N CYS A 77 -8.33 2.75 -6.94
CA CYS A 77 -8.24 4.21 -7.02
C CYS A 77 -9.39 4.81 -7.84
N THR A 78 -10.06 5.81 -7.26
CA THR A 78 -11.02 6.69 -7.95
C THR A 78 -10.46 8.11 -7.92
N GLY A 79 -9.97 8.57 -9.07
CA GLY A 79 -9.17 9.80 -9.16
C GLY A 79 -7.89 9.68 -8.32
N ASN A 80 -7.74 10.59 -7.35
CA ASN A 80 -6.59 10.63 -6.44
C ASN A 80 -6.79 9.83 -5.14
N LEU A 81 -8.01 9.39 -4.84
CA LEU A 81 -8.29 8.62 -3.62
C LEU A 81 -8.18 7.12 -3.92
N CYS A 82 -7.47 6.38 -3.08
CA CYS A 82 -7.40 4.92 -3.18
C CYS A 82 -7.77 4.26 -1.86
N ALA A 83 -8.77 3.40 -1.91
CA ALA A 83 -9.29 2.66 -0.75
C ALA A 83 -9.01 1.16 -0.89
N VAL A 84 -8.85 0.48 0.25
CA VAL A 84 -8.76 -0.98 0.28
C VAL A 84 -10.09 -1.54 -0.26
N LYS A 85 -10.02 -2.45 -1.23
CA LYS A 85 -11.18 -3.21 -1.69
C LYS A 85 -11.70 -4.03 -0.51
N ALA A 86 -12.99 -3.92 -0.24
CA ALA A 86 -13.62 -4.77 0.75
C ALA A 86 -13.29 -6.24 0.42
N VAL A 87 -12.77 -6.96 1.40
CA VAL A 87 -12.58 -8.40 1.26
C VAL A 87 -13.99 -9.00 1.32
N THR A 88 -14.57 -9.33 0.17
CA THR A 88 -15.72 -10.25 0.15
C THR A 88 -15.21 -11.56 0.72
N LYS A 89 -15.67 -11.92 1.93
CA LYS A 89 -15.59 -13.30 2.39
C LYS A 89 -16.32 -14.14 1.35
N ALA A 90 -15.60 -15.09 0.77
CA ALA A 90 -16.22 -16.20 0.04
C ALA A 90 -17.03 -17.06 1.01
#